data_AF-A0A973AJE5-F1
#
_entry.id   AF-A0A973AJE5-F1
#
_cell.length_a   1.000
_cell.length_b   1.000
_cell.length_c   1.000
_cell.angle_alpha   90.00
_cell.angle_beta   90.00
_cell.angle_gamma   90.00
#
_symmetry.space_group_name_H-M   'P 1'
#
loop_
_entity.id
_entity.type
_entity.pdbx_description
1 polymer ?
#
loop_
_entity_poly.entity_id
_entity_poly.type
_entity_poly.pdbx_seq_one_letter_code
_entity_poly.pdbx_strand_id
1 'polypeptide(L)' 'MMDLSSPGLPTLRDDLELLPGPRARGGAPTWTVYDPVRSRYFRISQMAFELLRNWHMGDWKAIADACSATIWMRR' A
#
# COMPACT_ATOMS: atom_id res chain seq x y z
N MET A 1 -19.38 8.06 -17.55
CA MET A 1 -18.37 7.14 -18.07
C MET A 1 -17.02 7.71 -17.66
N MET A 2 -16.46 7.25 -16.54
CA MET A 2 -15.12 7.68 -16.11
C MET A 2 -14.12 7.07 -17.07
N ASP A 3 -13.35 7.93 -17.73
CA ASP A 3 -12.21 7.53 -18.54
C ASP A 3 -11.19 6.77 -17.66
N LEU A 4 -11.10 5.46 -17.87
CA LEU A 4 -10.07 4.59 -17.30
C LEU A 4 -8.89 4.46 -18.27
N SER A 5 -8.57 5.49 -19.05
CA SER A 5 -7.22 5.68 -19.58
C SER A 5 -6.31 5.96 -18.39
N SER A 6 -6.13 4.97 -17.52
CA SER A 6 -5.32 5.08 -16.32
C SER A 6 -3.92 5.39 -16.82
N PRO A 7 -3.39 6.61 -16.60
CA PRO A 7 -1.95 6.77 -16.69
C PRO A 7 -1.35 5.68 -15.78
N GLY A 8 -0.24 5.09 -16.19
CA GLY A 8 0.47 4.12 -15.38
C GLY A 8 0.63 4.63 -13.94
N LEU A 9 0.72 3.71 -12.97
CA LEU A 9 0.84 4.09 -11.57
C LEU A 9 1.93 5.16 -11.40
N PRO A 10 1.65 6.26 -10.68
CA PRO A 10 2.68 7.25 -10.43
C PRO A 10 3.82 6.61 -9.65
N THR A 11 5.05 7.05 -9.90
CA THR A 11 6.22 6.55 -9.17
C THR A 11 6.04 6.78 -7.67
N LEU A 12 6.15 5.71 -6.88
CA LEU A 12 6.19 5.83 -5.43
C LEU A 12 7.53 6.44 -5.05
N ARG A 13 7.50 7.45 -4.20
CA ARG A 13 8.74 8.07 -3.72
C ARG A 13 9.49 7.10 -2.81
N ASP A 14 10.80 6.97 -3.04
CA ASP A 14 11.69 6.08 -2.29
C ASP A 14 12.03 6.56 -0.87
N ASP A 15 11.79 7.85 -0.57
CA ASP A 15 12.05 8.46 0.73
C ASP A 15 10.87 8.31 1.72
N LEU A 16 9.82 7.59 1.34
CA LEU A 16 8.73 7.25 2.25
C LEU A 16 9.18 6.17 3.23
N GLU A 17 9.09 6.48 4.52
CA GLU A 17 9.45 5.52 5.56
C GLU A 17 8.22 4.76 6.04
N LEU A 18 8.36 3.43 6.15
CA LEU A 18 7.33 2.53 6.67
C LEU A 18 7.69 2.06 8.07
N LEU A 19 6.89 2.48 9.05
CA LEU A 19 7.08 2.16 10.45
C LEU A 19 5.97 1.23 10.95
N PRO A 20 6.25 0.27 11.85
CA PRO A 20 5.21 -0.51 12.51
C PRO A 20 4.23 0.39 13.27
N GLY A 21 2.93 0.21 13.03
CA GLY A 21 1.87 0.92 13.73
C GLY A 21 1.22 0.08 14.85
N PRO A 22 0.44 0.71 15.74
CA PRO A 22 -0.34 -0.01 16.74
C PRO A 22 -1.34 -0.95 16.05
N ARG A 23 -1.62 -2.10 16.67
CA ARG A 23 -2.63 -3.04 16.12
C ARG A 23 -4.00 -2.35 16.01
N ALA A 24 -4.73 -2.65 14.94
CA ALA A 24 -6.11 -2.23 14.79
C ALA A 24 -6.98 -2.89 15.87
N ARG A 25 -8.23 -2.42 16.04
CA ARG A 25 -9.18 -2.95 17.04
C ARG A 25 -9.36 -4.47 16.99
N GLY A 26 -9.22 -5.08 15.81
CA GLY A 26 -9.29 -6.54 15.61
C GLY A 26 -7.96 -7.28 15.76
N GLY A 27 -6.91 -6.64 16.28
CA GLY A 27 -5.58 -7.23 16.43
C GLY A 27 -4.73 -7.29 15.15
N ALA A 28 -5.30 -6.92 14.00
CA ALA A 28 -4.58 -6.85 12.74
C ALA A 28 -3.43 -5.83 12.79
N PRO A 29 -2.28 -6.13 12.17
CA PRO A 29 -1.17 -5.18 12.11
C PRO A 29 -1.56 -3.94 11.29
N THR A 30 -0.97 -2.80 11.64
CA THR A 30 -1.05 -1.57 10.86
C THR A 30 0.36 -1.02 10.67
N TRP A 31 0.50 -0.11 9.71
CA TRP A 31 1.76 0.58 9.42
C TRP A 31 1.53 2.07 9.38
N THR A 32 2.56 2.83 9.70
CA THR A 32 2.60 4.28 9.55
C THR A 32 3.56 4.60 8.42
N VAL A 33 3.07 5.34 7.42
CA VAL A 33 3.89 5.96 6.39
C VAL A 33 4.28 7.35 6.88
N TYR A 34 5.57 7.61 6.98
CA TYR A 34 6.11 8.95 7.20
C TYR A 34 6.57 9.54 5.88
N ASP A 35 6.04 10.72 5.54
CA ASP A 35 6.50 11.54 4.42
C ASP A 35 7.40 12.65 4.96
N PRO A 36 8.74 12.55 4.84
CA PRO A 36 9.66 13.52 5.40
C PRO A 36 9.54 14.90 4.73
N VAL A 37 9.33 14.95 3.42
CA VAL A 37 9.19 16.20 2.67
C VAL A 37 7.95 16.97 3.09
N ARG A 38 6.84 16.28 3.36
CA ARG A 38 5.59 16.93 3.82
C ARG A 38 5.48 16.99 5.33
N SER A 39 6.40 16.38 6.08
CA SER A 39 6.34 16.15 7.52
C SER A 39 4.97 15.61 7.96
N ARG A 40 4.45 14.61 7.24
CA ARG A 40 3.12 14.03 7.48
C ARG A 40 3.20 12.54 7.78
N TYR A 41 2.25 12.10 8.58
CA TYR A 41 2.08 10.70 8.95
C TYR A 41 0.73 10.20 8.47
N PHE A 42 0.73 9.01 7.85
CA PHE A 42 -0.47 8.33 7.40
C PHE A 42 -0.50 6.94 8.01
N ARG A 43 -1.63 6.55 8.61
CA ARG A 43 -1.80 5.18 9.10
C ARG A 43 -2.54 4.35 8.08
N ILE A 44 -1.95 3.21 7.72
CA ILE A 44 -2.45 2.32 6.69
C ILE A 44 -2.73 0.93 7.25
N SER A 45 -3.74 0.28 6.69
CA SER A 45 -4.06 -1.12 7.02
C SER A 45 -3.04 -2.07 6.40
N GLN A 46 -3.08 -3.33 6.83
CA GLN A 46 -2.34 -4.41 6.18
C GLN A 46 -2.60 -4.51 4.67
N MET A 47 -3.84 -4.37 4.25
CA MET A 47 -4.19 -4.40 2.83
C MET A 47 -3.45 -3.31 2.04
N ALA A 48 -3.49 -2.08 2.56
CA ALA A 48 -2.82 -0.94 1.92
C ALA A 48 -1.29 -1.11 1.91
N PHE A 49 -0.72 -1.71 2.96
CA PHE A 49 0.71 -2.05 2.99
C PHE A 49 1.08 -3.06 1.89
N GLU A 50 0.30 -4.13 1.72
CA GLU A 50 0.57 -5.13 0.68
C GLU A 50 0.47 -4.51 -0.73
N LEU A 51 -0.46 -3.58 -0.95
CA LEU A 51 -0.54 -2.83 -2.22
C LEU A 51 0.73 -2.02 -2.47
N LEU A 52 1.19 -1.25 -1.46
CA LEU A 52 2.41 -0.44 -1.58
C LEU A 52 3.66 -1.29 -1.82
N ARG A 53 3.75 -2.50 -1.23
CA ARG A 53 4.88 -3.40 -1.47
C ARG A 53 4.97 -3.85 -2.94
N ASN A 54 3.83 -4.01 -3.59
CA ASN A 54 3.72 -4.46 -4.98
C ASN A 54 3.72 -3.30 -5.97
N TRP A 55 3.79 -2.05 -5.50
CA TRP A 55 3.71 -0.85 -6.33
C TRP A 55 4.72 -0.79 -7.47
N HIS A 56 5.87 -1.45 -7.29
CA HIS A 56 6.92 -1.60 -8.31
C HIS A 56 6.45 -2.29 -9.59
N MET A 57 5.31 -3.00 -9.58
CA MET A 57 4.75 -3.65 -10.76
C MET A 57 4.19 -2.65 -11.79
N GLY A 58 3.90 -1.40 -11.39
CA GLY A 58 3.49 -0.33 -12.30
C GLY A 58 2.12 -0.49 -12.96
N ASP A 59 1.41 -1.60 -12.72
CA ASP A 59 0.08 -1.90 -13.24
C ASP A 59 -0.90 -2.27 -12.11
N TRP A 60 -2.09 -1.67 -12.13
CA TRP A 60 -3.11 -1.86 -11.09
C TRP A 60 -3.61 -3.29 -11.02
N LYS A 61 -3.76 -3.96 -12.17
CA LYS A 61 -4.27 -5.33 -12.23
C LYS A 61 -3.24 -6.32 -11.68
N ALA A 62 -1.98 -6.17 -12.08
CA ALA A 62 -0.87 -6.98 -11.56
C ALA A 62 -0.75 -6.88 -10.03
N ILE A 63 -0.85 -5.66 -9.48
CA ILE A 63 -0.83 -5.43 -8.03
C ILE A 63 -2.01 -6.12 -7.33
N ALA A 64 -3.22 -5.98 -7.88
CA ALA A 64 -4.42 -6.58 -7.31
C ALA A 64 -4.32 -8.12 -7.29
N ASP A 65 -3.86 -8.71 -8.39
CA ASP A 65 -3.66 -10.16 -8.52
C ASP A 65 -2.61 -10.66 -7.50
N ALA A 66 -1.47 -9.97 -7.36
CA ALA A 66 -0.42 -10.31 -6.40
C ALA A 66 -0.88 -10.23 -4.93
N CYS A 67 -1.65 -9.20 -4.56
CA CYS A 67 -2.23 -9.09 -3.23
C CYS A 67 -3.27 -10.19 -2.96
N SER A 68 -4.06 -10.54 -3.97
CA SER A 68 -5.03 -11.64 -3.89
C SER A 68 -4.37 -13.03 -3.80
N ALA A 69 -3.11 -13.20 -4.17
CA ALA A 69 -2.40 -14.44 -3.92
C ALA A 69 -1.88 -14.51 -2.47
N THR A 70 -1.37 -13.39 -1.95
CA THR A 70 -0.70 -13.32 -0.64
C THR A 70 -1.68 -13.35 0.54
N ILE A 71 -2.82 -12.67 0.41
CA ILE A 71 -3.75 -12.44 1.53
C ILE A 71 -4.57 -13.69 1.87
N TRP A 72 -4.80 -14.57 0.91
CA TRP A 72 -5.61 -15.78 1.12
C TRP A 72 -4.79 -16.96 1.60
N MET A 73 -3.47 -16.97 1.38
CA MET A 73 -2.57 -17.99 1.94
C MET A 73 -2.24 -17.77 3.43
N ARG A 74 -2.56 -16.59 3.97
CA ARG A 74 -2.18 -16.19 5.33
C ARG A 74 -3.36 -16.14 6.32
N ARG A 75 -4.51 -16.69 5.93
CA ARG A 75 -5.72 -16.81 6.77
C ARG A 75 -6.02 -18.25 7.14
#